data_AF-A0A921N1P9-F1
#
_entry.id   AF-A0A921N1P9-F1
#
_cell.length_a   1.000
_cell.length_b   1.000
_cell.length_c   1.000
_cell.angle_alpha   90.00
_cell.angle_beta   90.00
_cell.angle_gamma   90.00
#
_symmetry.space_group_name_H-M   'P 1'
#
loop_
_entity.id
_entity.type
_entity.pdbx_description
1 polymer ?
#
loop_
_entity_poly.entity_id
_entity_poly.type
_entity_poly.pdbx_seq_one_letter_code
_entity_poly.pdbx_strand_id
1 'polypeptide(L)'
;MSSYIRIIYDRLDFIEFKQNLILLKQPQHKASVFYKLTLDDFIKIRDLTFEFESQIKSGITSSISDYESKLFEICPLIKSYPSSSTLIAKVLMSEDIFTTLFSSLN
;
A
#
# COMPACT_ATOMS: atom_id res chain seq x y z
N MET A 1 17.90 1.94 -16.86
CA MET A 1 16.57 1.87 -17.50
C MET A 1 16.19 3.26 -17.97
N SER A 2 15.64 3.43 -19.17
CA SER A 2 15.23 4.76 -19.67
C SER A 2 14.14 5.37 -18.78
N SER A 3 14.16 6.69 -18.57
CA SER A 3 13.14 7.41 -17.78
C SER A 3 11.73 7.19 -18.33
N TYR A 4 11.60 7.13 -19.65
CA TYR A 4 10.33 6.84 -20.32
C TYR A 4 9.81 5.44 -20.01
N ILE A 5 10.69 4.45 -19.99
CA ILE A 5 10.35 3.07 -19.66
C ILE A 5 9.87 2.99 -18.20
N ARG A 6 10.55 3.67 -17.27
CA ARG A 6 10.15 3.73 -15.86
C ARG A 6 8.72 4.27 -15.69
N ILE A 7 8.38 5.36 -16.37
CA ILE A 7 7.04 5.96 -16.32
C ILE A 7 5.95 4.98 -16.80
N ILE A 8 6.25 4.16 -17.81
CA ILE A 8 5.31 3.14 -18.29
C ILE A 8 5.08 2.08 -17.20
N TYR A 9 6.15 1.57 -16.59
CA TYR A 9 6.02 0.59 -15.50
C TYR A 9 5.27 1.17 -14.31
N ASP A 10 5.60 2.39 -13.86
CA ASP A 10 4.89 3.04 -12.75
C ASP A 10 3.37 3.15 -13.03
N ARG A 11 2.99 3.42 -14.29
CA ARG A 11 1.57 3.47 -14.69
C ARG A 11 0.92 2.09 -14.73
N LEU A 12 1.64 1.05 -15.17
CA LEU A 12 1.13 -0.32 -15.19
C LEU A 12 0.93 -0.84 -13.77
N ASP A 13 1.93 -0.69 -12.90
CA ASP A 13 1.86 -1.07 -11.49
C ASP A 13 0.70 -0.35 -10.80
N PHE A 14 0.47 0.92 -11.13
CA PHE A 14 -0.64 1.68 -10.57
C PHE A 14 -2.02 1.15 -10.99
N ILE A 15 -2.16 0.71 -12.24
CA ILE A 15 -3.40 0.09 -12.73
C ILE A 15 -3.63 -1.24 -12.02
N GLU A 16 -2.59 -2.09 -11.92
CA GLU A 16 -2.66 -3.37 -11.24
C GLU A 16 -3.01 -3.19 -9.75
N PHE A 17 -2.38 -2.24 -9.07
CA PHE A 17 -2.71 -1.86 -7.70
C PHE A 17 -4.18 -1.50 -7.55
N LYS A 18 -4.73 -0.67 -8.45
CA LYS A 18 -6.16 -0.31 -8.42
C LYS A 18 -7.06 -1.53 -8.64
N GLN A 19 -6.69 -2.44 -9.54
CA GLN A 19 -7.44 -3.67 -9.81
C GLN A 19 -7.44 -4.61 -8.59
N ASN A 20 -6.29 -4.85 -7.99
CA ASN A 20 -6.15 -5.68 -6.78
C ASN A 20 -6.96 -5.10 -5.62
N LEU A 21 -6.94 -3.78 -5.43
CA LEU A 21 -7.79 -3.13 -4.45
C LEU A 21 -9.28 -3.30 -4.73
N ILE A 22 -9.72 -3.33 -6.00
CA ILE A 22 -11.13 -3.59 -6.33
C ILE A 22 -11.51 -5.03 -5.99
N LEU A 23 -10.66 -6.00 -6.33
CA LEU A 23 -10.89 -7.42 -6.08
C LEU A 23 -10.90 -7.78 -4.59
N LEU A 24 -10.07 -7.11 -3.78
CA LEU A 24 -9.98 -7.35 -2.34
C LEU A 24 -11.05 -6.62 -1.51
N LYS A 25 -11.80 -5.68 -2.09
CA LYS A 25 -12.79 -4.92 -1.34
C LYS A 25 -14.05 -5.72 -1.07
N GLN A 26 -14.53 -5.64 0.17
CA GLN A 26 -15.89 -6.07 0.53
C GLN A 26 -16.95 -5.13 -0.07
N PRO A 27 -18.22 -5.57 -0.25
CA PRO A 27 -19.16 -5.02 -1.23
C PRO A 27 -19.75 -3.62 -0.95
N GLN A 28 -19.22 -2.82 -0.02
CA GLN A 28 -19.90 -1.59 0.44
C GLN A 28 -19.13 -0.30 0.16
N HIS A 29 -19.66 0.49 -0.77
CA HIS A 29 -19.67 1.97 -0.97
C HIS A 29 -18.50 2.91 -0.56
N LYS A 30 -17.42 2.47 0.08
CA LYS A 30 -16.33 3.35 0.55
C LYS A 30 -15.05 3.25 -0.30
N ALA A 31 -15.06 2.41 -1.33
CA ALA A 31 -13.96 2.21 -2.28
C ALA A 31 -13.50 3.47 -3.03
N SER A 32 -14.34 4.51 -3.07
CA SER A 32 -14.15 5.77 -3.80
C SER A 32 -12.93 6.56 -3.32
N VAL A 33 -12.46 6.34 -2.10
CA VAL A 33 -11.25 6.96 -1.58
C VAL A 33 -10.02 6.56 -2.39
N PHE A 34 -9.92 5.30 -2.77
CA PHE A 34 -8.83 4.79 -3.62
C PHE A 34 -8.96 5.21 -5.09
N TYR A 35 -10.17 5.58 -5.55
CA TYR A 35 -10.36 6.13 -6.89
C TYR A 35 -9.66 7.49 -7.02
N LYS A 36 -9.66 8.28 -5.94
CA LYS A 36 -9.02 9.60 -5.88
C LYS A 36 -7.49 9.56 -5.79
N LEU A 37 -6.89 8.37 -5.60
CA LEU A 37 -5.44 8.25 -5.63
C LEU A 37 -4.91 8.64 -7.01
N THR A 38 -3.86 9.46 -7.00
CA THR A 38 -3.07 9.81 -8.16
C THR A 38 -1.89 8.83 -8.33
N LEU A 39 -1.23 8.89 -9.49
CA LEU A 39 -0.02 8.11 -9.73
C LEU A 39 1.10 8.50 -8.76
N ASP A 40 1.22 9.79 -8.44
CA ASP A 40 2.24 10.29 -7.51
C ASP A 40 2.01 9.78 -6.09
N ASP A 41 0.75 9.78 -5.62
CA ASP A 41 0.39 9.18 -4.33
C ASP A 41 0.76 7.70 -4.30
N PHE A 42 0.46 6.97 -5.37
CA PHE A 42 0.81 5.56 -5.48
C PHE A 42 2.32 5.31 -5.43
N ILE A 43 3.11 6.08 -6.18
CA ILE A 43 4.58 5.93 -6.18
C ILE A 43 5.11 6.12 -4.76
N LYS A 44 4.67 7.17 -4.06
CA LYS A 44 5.07 7.43 -2.67
C LYS A 44 4.64 6.32 -1.72
N ILE A 45 3.41 5.80 -1.86
CA ILE A 45 2.91 4.69 -1.06
C ILE A 45 3.74 3.42 -1.32
N ARG A 46 3.98 3.07 -2.59
CA ARG A 46 4.78 1.90 -2.98
C ARG A 46 6.18 1.97 -2.41
N ASP A 47 6.86 3.10 -2.62
CA ASP A 47 8.23 3.28 -2.19
C ASP A 47 8.32 3.22 -0.65
N LEU A 48 7.35 3.82 0.07
CA LEU A 48 7.21 3.67 1.52
C LEU A 48 7.02 2.20 1.93
N THR A 49 6.09 1.48 1.30
CA THR A 49 5.78 0.09 1.64
C THR A 49 7.00 -0.81 1.44
N PHE A 50 7.74 -0.63 0.34
CA PHE A 50 8.95 -1.39 0.05
C PHE A 50 10.10 -1.06 0.99
N GLU A 51 10.26 0.22 1.36
CA GLU A 51 11.24 0.63 2.37
C GLU A 51 10.90 -0.01 3.73
N PHE A 52 9.63 0.04 4.14
CA PHE A 52 9.17 -0.54 5.39
C PHE A 52 9.38 -2.07 5.42
N GLU A 53 9.05 -2.74 4.31
CA GLU A 53 9.31 -4.17 4.16
C GLU A 53 10.80 -4.50 4.27
N SER A 54 11.66 -3.72 3.62
CA SER A 54 13.12 -3.87 3.70
C SER A 54 13.64 -3.69 5.13
N GLN A 55 13.08 -2.76 5.89
CA GLN A 55 13.44 -2.54 7.30
C GLN A 55 13.12 -3.78 8.15
N ILE A 56 11.93 -4.36 7.99
CA ILE A 56 11.55 -5.59 8.70
C ILE A 56 12.46 -6.75 8.32
N LYS A 57 12.74 -6.92 7.01
CA LYS A 57 13.65 -7.96 6.52
C LYS A 57 15.07 -7.81 7.07
N SER A 58 15.51 -6.58 7.36
CA SER A 58 16.80 -6.30 8.00
C SER A 58 16.82 -6.50 9.53
N GLY A 59 15.70 -6.90 10.13
CA GLY A 59 15.58 -7.14 11.57
C GLY A 59 15.21 -5.90 12.38
N ILE A 60 14.84 -4.79 11.74
CA ILE A 60 14.32 -3.60 12.45
C ILE A 60 12.90 -3.91 12.89
N THR A 61 12.66 -3.87 14.20
CA THR A 61 11.30 -3.98 14.75
C THR A 61 10.50 -2.75 14.36
N SER A 62 9.42 -2.95 13.61
CA SER A 62 8.49 -1.89 13.23
C SER A 62 7.06 -2.40 13.38
N SER A 63 6.19 -1.56 13.93
CA SER A 63 4.80 -1.92 14.22
C SER A 63 3.86 -1.54 13.08
N ILE A 64 2.65 -2.13 13.07
CA ILE A 64 1.56 -1.68 12.19
C ILE A 64 1.31 -0.17 12.35
N SER A 65 1.38 0.35 13.59
CA SER A 65 1.13 1.76 13.87
C SER A 65 2.16 2.69 13.24
N ASP A 66 3.43 2.27 13.16
CA ASP A 66 4.49 3.04 12.49
C ASP A 66 4.24 3.12 10.99
N TYR A 67 3.82 2.01 10.38
CA TYR A 67 3.44 1.96 8.97
C TYR A 67 2.24 2.86 8.68
N GLU A 68 1.17 2.74 9.48
CA GLU A 68 -0.05 3.54 9.34
C GLU A 68 0.22 5.03 9.45
N SER A 69 1.04 5.45 10.41
CA SER A 69 1.35 6.86 10.64
C SER A 69 2.00 7.48 9.41
N LYS A 70 3.05 6.85 8.87
CA LYS A 70 3.74 7.34 7.66
C LYS A 70 2.84 7.27 6.42
N LEU A 71 2.04 6.21 6.29
CA LEU A 71 1.12 6.03 5.18
C LEU A 71 0.06 7.15 5.14
N PHE A 72 -0.49 7.55 6.29
CA PHE A 72 -1.49 8.61 6.38
C PHE A 72 -0.91 10.02 6.27
N GLU A 73 0.39 10.20 6.52
CA GLU A 73 1.09 11.45 6.17
C GLU A 73 1.21 11.61 4.65
N ILE A 74 1.54 10.54 3.93
CA ILE A 74 1.64 10.55 2.46
C ILE A 74 0.26 10.75 1.83
N CYS A 75 -0.74 9.97 2.27
CA CYS A 75 -2.08 10.04 1.72
C CYS A 75 -3.12 10.11 2.85
N PRO A 76 -3.48 11.33 3.30
CA PRO A 76 -4.48 11.49 4.35
C PRO A 76 -5.87 10.98 3.95
N LEU A 77 -6.17 10.96 2.65
CA LEU A 77 -7.48 10.57 2.12
C LEU A 77 -7.83 9.12 2.51
N ILE A 78 -6.87 8.19 2.44
CA ILE A 78 -7.11 6.77 2.73
C ILE A 78 -7.39 6.49 4.21
N LYS A 79 -7.11 7.43 5.12
CA LYS A 79 -7.45 7.33 6.55
C LYS A 79 -8.96 7.19 6.79
N SER A 80 -9.80 7.74 5.91
CA SER A 80 -11.26 7.65 6.06
C SER A 80 -11.83 6.27 5.70
N TYR A 81 -11.02 5.38 5.14
CA TYR A 81 -11.42 4.02 4.79
C TYR A 81 -10.92 3.02 5.85
N PRO A 82 -11.81 2.29 6.55
CA PRO A 82 -11.40 1.28 7.52
C PRO A 82 -10.50 0.21 6.91
N SER A 83 -9.42 -0.15 7.59
CA SER A 83 -8.46 -1.18 7.13
C SER A 83 -7.76 -0.84 5.81
N SER A 84 -7.67 0.45 5.44
CA SER A 84 -6.97 0.89 4.22
C SER A 84 -5.50 0.52 4.22
N SER A 85 -4.84 0.69 5.36
CA SER A 85 -3.46 0.27 5.61
C SER A 85 -3.25 -1.21 5.36
N THR A 86 -4.12 -2.06 5.92
CA THR A 86 -4.09 -3.51 5.72
C THR A 86 -4.31 -3.90 4.26
N LEU A 87 -5.26 -3.25 3.56
CA LEU A 87 -5.48 -3.53 2.14
C LEU A 87 -4.27 -3.16 1.29
N ILE A 88 -3.69 -1.99 1.52
CA ILE A 88 -2.50 -1.54 0.78
C ILE A 88 -1.32 -2.47 1.07
N ALA A 89 -1.08 -2.79 2.33
CA ALA A 89 -0.05 -3.74 2.73
C ALA A 89 -0.28 -5.10 2.08
N LYS A 90 -1.51 -5.61 2.01
CA LYS A 90 -1.82 -6.89 1.38
C LYS A 90 -1.58 -6.91 -0.13
N VAL A 91 -1.72 -5.77 -0.81
CA VAL A 91 -1.48 -5.67 -2.26
C VAL A 91 0.00 -5.51 -2.57
N LEU A 92 0.75 -4.77 -1.74
CA LEU A 92 2.10 -4.33 -2.06
C LEU A 92 3.20 -5.04 -1.29
N MET A 93 2.94 -5.51 -0.07
CA MET A 93 3.93 -6.26 0.70
C MET A 93 3.96 -7.72 0.28
N SER A 94 5.13 -8.33 0.43
CA SER A 94 5.25 -9.78 0.36
C SER A 94 4.41 -10.49 1.44
N GLU A 95 3.91 -11.68 1.10
CA GLU A 95 2.94 -12.42 1.93
C GLU A 95 3.52 -12.81 3.30
N ASP A 96 4.81 -13.13 3.38
CA ASP A 96 5.54 -13.45 4.60
C ASP A 96 5.61 -12.25 5.55
N ILE A 97 5.93 -11.06 5.03
CA ILE A 97 6.00 -9.83 5.82
C ILE A 97 4.61 -9.37 6.24
N PHE A 98 3.66 -9.42 5.32
CA PHE A 98 2.26 -9.12 5.63
C PHE A 98 1.74 -10.03 6.76
N THR A 99 1.96 -11.34 6.65
CA THR A 99 1.51 -12.31 7.66
C THR A 99 2.21 -12.07 8.99
N THR A 100 3.50 -11.74 8.99
CA THR A 100 4.25 -11.42 10.22
C THR A 100 3.66 -10.20 10.91
N LEU A 101 3.42 -9.12 10.17
CA LEU A 101 2.88 -7.85 10.68
C LEU A 101 1.45 -7.99 11.19
N PHE A 102 0.59 -8.65 10.43
CA PHE A 102 -0.85 -8.74 10.68
C PHE A 102 -1.27 -10.09 11.28
N SER A 103 -0.31 -10.88 11.81
CA SER A 103 -0.55 -12.21 12.41
C SER A 103 -1.57 -12.20 13.56
N SER A 104 -1.72 -11.07 14.26
CA SER A 104 -2.69 -10.90 15.35
C SER A 104 -4.12 -10.56 14.90
N LEU A 105 -4.39 -10.47 13.59
CA LEU A 105 -5.72 -10.18 13.02
C LEU A 105 -6.43 -11.42 12.45
N ASN A 106 -5.82 -12.60 12.58
CA ASN A 106 -6.42 -13.90 12.23
C ASN A 106 -6.93 -14.64 13.46
#